data_AF-A0A7S0PK32-F1
#
_entry.id   AF-A0A7S0PK32-F1
#
_cell.length_a   1.000
_cell.length_b   1.000
_cell.length_c   1.000
_cell.angle_alpha   90.00
_cell.angle_beta   90.00
_cell.angle_gamma   90.00
#
_symmetry.space_group_name_H-M   'P 1'
#
loop_
_entity.id
_entity.type
_entity.pdbx_description
1 polymer ?
#
loop_
_entity_poly.entity_id
_entity_poly.type
_entity_poly.pdbx_seq_one_letter_code
_entity_poly.pdbx_strand_id
1 'polypeptide(L)'
;RLIICVFLRHGQSTWNRDNRFIGWTDTPLTEDGVLEARVAGQMLSKSGVMFDEVHTSLLRRSIRTTNLALMELGQEYIPVLKHWRLNERNYGDLVGRNKKEVVEKYGGEKVKSWRRGWDDPPPDMDEDHPYWPGKDPRYKDMLERIPAAESLKMTMERSGKYWDDVIAPRLREGKTLLIVGHENNLRSMIKRLEDIDDDQIIGLSLPRAVPLAYKLDSNLKPIMPSSGQLDRATGFLRGEWLGGDDAVHKILDRDHKQVYDCSVKENLEKGAKWESWRNWMEFAIGKDSPDSAAKSAHSNYADGGMRGSPRGAPR
;
A
#
# COMPACT_ATOMS: atom_id res chain seq x y z
N ARG A 1 -24.25 8.14 10.52
CA ARG A 1 -23.34 8.94 9.65
C ARG A 1 -22.38 7.97 8.98
N LEU A 2 -22.15 8.10 7.68
CA LEU A 2 -21.15 7.30 6.97
C LEU A 2 -19.76 7.73 7.47
N ILE A 3 -18.95 6.78 7.93
CA ILE A 3 -17.57 7.04 8.39
C ILE A 3 -16.63 6.61 7.27
N ILE A 4 -15.63 7.44 6.96
CA ILE A 4 -14.64 7.17 5.91
C ILE A 4 -13.26 7.03 6.54
N CYS A 5 -12.57 5.96 6.20
CA CYS A 5 -11.19 5.71 6.58
C CYS A 5 -10.42 5.20 5.37
N VAL A 6 -9.24 5.74 5.09
CA VAL A 6 -8.43 5.33 3.95
C VAL A 6 -7.07 4.86 4.43
N PHE A 7 -6.64 3.69 3.98
CA PHE A 7 -5.30 3.15 4.24
C PHE A 7 -4.41 3.33 3.02
N LEU A 8 -3.15 3.69 3.26
CA LEU A 8 -2.15 3.85 2.21
C LEU A 8 -0.82 3.25 2.64
N ARG A 9 -0.34 2.23 1.93
CA ARG A 9 1.03 1.75 2.09
C ARG A 9 1.98 2.75 1.43
N HIS A 10 3.08 3.06 2.10
CA HIS A 10 4.13 3.91 1.53
C HIS A 10 4.63 3.41 0.15
N GLY A 11 5.20 4.32 -0.65
CA GLY A 11 5.84 4.02 -1.92
C GLY A 11 7.13 3.20 -1.77
N GLN A 12 7.70 2.72 -2.85
CA GLN A 12 8.88 1.86 -2.88
C GLN A 12 10.06 2.53 -2.16
N SER A 13 10.62 1.83 -1.17
CA SER A 13 11.88 2.23 -0.55
C SER A 13 13.07 1.57 -1.23
N THR A 14 14.28 2.09 -1.00
CA THR A 14 15.51 1.52 -1.58
C THR A 14 15.66 0.03 -1.28
N TRP A 15 15.31 -0.41 -0.07
CA TRP A 15 15.39 -1.83 0.31
C TRP A 15 14.20 -2.66 -0.14
N ASN A 16 13.06 -2.05 -0.49
CA ASN A 16 12.02 -2.77 -1.24
C ASN A 16 12.57 -3.16 -2.60
N ARG A 17 13.06 -2.16 -3.34
CA ARG A 17 13.71 -2.34 -4.64
C ARG A 17 14.82 -3.37 -4.55
N ASP A 18 15.68 -3.30 -3.53
CA ASP A 18 16.82 -4.21 -3.40
C ASP A 18 16.47 -5.57 -2.76
N ASN A 19 15.17 -5.85 -2.58
CA ASN A 19 14.62 -7.10 -2.06
C ASN A 19 15.17 -7.51 -0.69
N ARG A 20 15.33 -6.56 0.23
CA ARG A 20 15.84 -6.77 1.59
C ARG A 20 14.73 -6.68 2.64
N PHE A 21 14.89 -7.35 3.77
CA PHE A 21 14.05 -7.12 4.94
C PHE A 21 14.36 -5.75 5.55
N ILE A 22 13.33 -4.97 5.88
CA ILE A 22 13.48 -3.58 6.32
C ILE A 22 13.17 -3.42 7.79
N GLY A 23 11.96 -3.80 8.20
CA GLY A 23 11.47 -3.56 9.56
C GLY A 23 11.52 -2.09 9.93
N TRP A 24 12.12 -1.80 11.09
CA TRP A 24 12.23 -0.46 11.65
C TRP A 24 13.39 0.37 11.08
N THR A 25 14.23 -0.20 10.21
CA THR A 25 15.31 0.54 9.55
C THR A 25 14.77 1.67 8.69
N ASP A 26 15.40 2.84 8.75
CA ASP A 26 14.92 4.07 8.12
C ASP A 26 15.36 4.23 6.67
N THR A 27 14.79 3.45 5.77
CA THR A 27 15.12 3.52 4.35
C THR A 27 14.36 4.67 3.65
N PRO A 28 14.97 5.37 2.68
CA PRO A 28 14.30 6.42 1.92
C PRO A 28 13.43 5.80 0.82
N LEU A 29 12.51 6.60 0.27
CA LEU A 29 11.86 6.27 -0.99
C LEU A 29 12.89 6.27 -2.14
N THR A 30 12.65 5.43 -3.15
CA THR A 30 13.28 5.56 -4.47
C THR A 30 12.63 6.70 -5.27
N GLU A 31 13.16 7.01 -6.45
CA GLU A 31 12.50 7.92 -7.39
C GLU A 31 11.11 7.40 -7.79
N ASP A 32 11.02 6.10 -8.11
CA ASP A 32 9.74 5.42 -8.36
C ASP A 32 8.80 5.54 -7.16
N GLY A 33 9.31 5.33 -5.94
CA GLY A 33 8.54 5.46 -4.70
C GLY A 33 8.01 6.88 -4.45
N VAL A 34 8.72 7.91 -4.90
CA VAL A 34 8.27 9.31 -4.85
C VAL A 34 7.14 9.54 -5.84
N LEU A 35 7.25 9.01 -7.06
CA LEU A 35 6.20 9.13 -8.07
C LEU A 35 4.94 8.33 -7.69
N GLU A 36 5.14 7.12 -7.15
CA GLU A 36 4.11 6.29 -6.53
C GLU A 36 3.30 7.09 -5.49
N ALA A 37 3.99 7.74 -4.55
CA ALA A 37 3.35 8.55 -3.52
C ALA A 37 2.57 9.75 -4.05
N ARG A 38 3.07 10.41 -5.10
CA ARG A 38 2.37 11.52 -5.74
C ARG A 38 1.07 11.05 -6.38
N VAL A 39 1.11 9.95 -7.12
CA VAL A 39 -0.11 9.47 -7.76
C VAL A 39 -1.12 8.90 -6.78
N ALA A 40 -0.69 8.31 -5.66
CA ALA A 40 -1.60 8.04 -4.56
C ALA A 40 -2.38 9.30 -4.14
N GLY A 41 -1.69 10.44 -3.99
CA GLY A 41 -2.34 11.74 -3.72
C GLY A 41 -3.30 12.19 -4.82
N GLN A 42 -2.95 11.97 -6.09
CA GLN A 42 -3.84 12.28 -7.22
C GLN A 42 -5.09 11.39 -7.26
N MET A 43 -4.96 10.09 -6.96
CA MET A 43 -6.10 9.17 -6.82
C MET A 43 -7.03 9.62 -5.69
N LEU A 44 -6.45 10.00 -4.54
CA LEU A 44 -7.20 10.54 -3.41
C LEU A 44 -7.93 11.85 -3.79
N SER A 45 -7.24 12.78 -4.45
CA SER A 45 -7.83 14.04 -4.93
C SER A 45 -9.03 13.79 -5.86
N LYS A 46 -8.90 12.87 -6.82
CA LYS A 46 -9.98 12.52 -7.77
C LYS A 46 -11.16 11.81 -7.13
N SER A 47 -10.94 11.10 -6.02
CA SER A 47 -12.05 10.47 -5.27
C SER A 47 -12.98 11.50 -4.62
N GLY A 48 -12.54 12.76 -4.48
CA GLY A 48 -13.29 13.82 -3.81
C GLY A 48 -13.35 13.67 -2.27
N VAL A 49 -12.61 12.70 -1.70
CA VAL A 49 -12.53 12.52 -0.25
C VAL A 49 -11.69 13.64 0.36
N MET A 50 -12.27 14.32 1.35
CA MET A 50 -11.58 15.33 2.17
C MET A 50 -11.18 14.71 3.50
N PHE A 51 -9.90 14.83 3.85
CA PHE A 51 -9.37 14.32 5.11
C PHE A 51 -9.33 15.39 6.19
N ASP A 52 -9.65 15.00 7.43
CA ASP A 52 -9.54 15.85 8.60
C ASP A 52 -8.19 15.69 9.29
N GLU A 53 -7.63 14.46 9.31
CA GLU A 53 -6.35 14.16 9.95
C GLU A 53 -5.62 13.01 9.22
N VAL A 54 -4.28 13.02 9.29
CA VAL A 54 -3.43 11.92 8.82
C VAL A 54 -2.66 11.29 9.98
N HIS A 55 -2.60 9.96 9.98
CA HIS A 55 -1.79 9.19 10.90
C HIS A 55 -0.68 8.44 10.16
N THR A 56 0.55 8.53 10.63
CA THR A 56 1.70 7.85 10.02
C THR A 56 2.73 7.35 11.03
N SER A 57 3.67 6.54 10.56
CA SER A 57 4.75 6.00 11.39
C SER A 57 5.87 7.02 11.64
N LEU A 58 6.89 6.61 12.40
CA LEU A 58 8.10 7.43 12.58
C LEU A 58 9.11 7.27 11.42
N LEU A 59 8.82 6.40 10.44
CA LEU A 59 9.77 6.01 9.40
C LEU A 59 9.67 6.94 8.19
N ARG A 60 10.82 7.44 7.73
CA ARG A 60 10.88 8.52 6.73
C ARG A 60 10.17 8.19 5.42
N ARG A 61 10.11 6.92 5.02
CA ARG A 61 9.38 6.46 3.83
C ARG A 61 7.86 6.71 3.95
N SER A 62 7.28 6.47 5.12
CA SER A 62 5.85 6.70 5.36
C SER A 62 5.55 8.19 5.48
N ILE A 63 6.41 8.93 6.18
CA ILE A 63 6.32 10.38 6.33
C ILE A 63 6.44 11.06 4.95
N ARG A 64 7.42 10.66 4.13
CA ARG A 64 7.61 11.24 2.80
C ARG A 64 6.46 10.90 1.87
N THR A 65 5.91 9.68 1.91
CA THR A 65 4.68 9.35 1.17
C THR A 65 3.51 10.23 1.62
N THR A 66 3.33 10.42 2.92
CA THR A 66 2.28 11.29 3.48
C THR A 66 2.40 12.71 2.92
N ASN A 67 3.57 13.32 3.01
CA ASN A 67 3.78 14.69 2.55
C ASN A 67 3.53 14.85 1.04
N LEU A 68 3.99 13.89 0.23
CA LEU A 68 3.79 13.93 -1.21
C LEU A 68 2.31 13.74 -1.59
N ALA A 69 1.61 12.84 -0.92
CA ALA A 69 0.18 12.62 -1.14
C ALA A 69 -0.64 13.85 -0.76
N LEU A 70 -0.34 14.48 0.39
CA LEU A 70 -1.03 15.69 0.85
C LEU A 70 -0.82 16.90 -0.08
N MET A 71 0.37 17.01 -0.67
CA MET A 71 0.66 18.06 -1.66
C MET A 71 -0.17 17.90 -2.93
N GLU A 72 -0.35 16.68 -3.43
CA GLU A 72 -1.19 16.44 -4.62
C GLU A 72 -2.69 16.53 -4.30
N LEU A 73 -3.06 16.31 -3.04
CA LEU A 73 -4.40 16.56 -2.49
C LEU A 73 -4.70 18.05 -2.28
N GLY A 74 -3.68 18.90 -2.11
CA GLY A 74 -3.86 20.29 -1.64
C GLY A 74 -4.33 20.39 -0.19
N GLN A 75 -3.99 19.40 0.65
CA GLN A 75 -4.39 19.32 2.06
C GLN A 75 -3.19 19.34 3.02
N GLU A 76 -2.07 19.99 2.67
CA GLU A 76 -0.86 20.04 3.52
C GLU A 76 -1.09 20.68 4.89
N TYR A 77 -2.17 21.45 5.05
CA TYR A 77 -2.53 22.15 6.27
C TYR A 77 -3.13 21.25 7.35
N ILE A 78 -3.57 20.03 7.02
CA ILE A 78 -4.26 19.17 8.00
C ILE A 78 -3.27 18.56 9.00
N PRO A 79 -3.69 18.24 10.23
CA PRO A 79 -2.83 17.62 11.23
C PRO A 79 -2.25 16.27 10.76
N VAL A 80 -0.93 16.10 10.93
CA VAL A 80 -0.21 14.84 10.66
C VAL A 80 0.40 14.28 11.94
N LEU A 81 -0.25 13.28 12.53
CA LEU A 81 0.19 12.63 13.77
C LEU A 81 1.12 11.46 13.45
N LYS A 82 2.27 11.41 14.13
CA LYS A 82 3.28 10.38 13.93
C LYS A 82 3.40 9.52 15.18
N HIS A 83 3.44 8.20 15.03
CA HIS A 83 3.55 7.32 16.19
C HIS A 83 4.26 6.00 15.88
N TRP A 84 5.14 5.53 16.78
CA TRP A 84 5.92 4.30 16.60
C TRP A 84 5.06 3.04 16.51
N ARG A 85 3.89 3.03 17.16
CA ARG A 85 2.90 1.94 17.06
C ARG A 85 2.40 1.73 15.62
N LEU A 86 2.65 2.69 14.71
CA LEU A 86 2.38 2.57 13.27
C LEU A 86 3.60 2.14 12.44
N ASN A 87 4.76 1.92 13.06
CA ASN A 87 5.93 1.37 12.37
C ASN A 87 5.63 0.00 11.77
N GLU A 88 6.38 -0.39 10.75
CA GLU A 88 6.34 -1.74 10.16
C GLU A 88 6.63 -2.81 11.21
N ARG A 89 6.22 -4.06 10.96
CA ARG A 89 6.67 -5.24 11.74
C ARG A 89 8.20 -5.26 11.86
N ASN A 90 8.74 -5.40 13.07
CA ASN A 90 10.18 -5.63 13.24
C ASN A 90 10.56 -7.04 12.76
N TYR A 91 11.50 -7.12 11.83
CA TYR A 91 11.93 -8.38 11.23
C TYR A 91 13.12 -9.04 11.95
N GLY A 92 13.55 -8.48 13.08
CA GLY A 92 14.63 -9.04 13.89
C GLY A 92 15.93 -9.19 13.09
N ASP A 93 16.68 -10.26 13.35
CA ASP A 93 17.98 -10.53 12.70
C ASP A 93 17.88 -10.73 11.18
N LEU A 94 16.68 -10.80 10.61
CA LEU A 94 16.52 -10.80 9.14
C LEU A 94 16.77 -9.43 8.52
N VAL A 95 16.67 -8.33 9.28
CA VAL A 95 16.81 -6.96 8.78
C VAL A 95 18.13 -6.78 8.01
N GLY A 96 18.03 -6.23 6.80
CA GLY A 96 19.17 -6.02 5.91
C GLY A 96 19.52 -7.21 5.01
N ARG A 97 19.10 -8.44 5.34
CA ARG A 97 19.34 -9.63 4.50
C ARG A 97 18.47 -9.61 3.25
N ASN A 98 18.96 -10.19 2.14
CA ASN A 98 18.15 -10.36 0.93
C ASN A 98 17.10 -11.45 1.15
N LYS A 99 15.86 -11.24 0.71
CA LYS A 99 14.76 -12.19 0.93
C LYS A 99 14.97 -13.50 0.18
N LYS A 100 15.54 -13.50 -1.02
CA LYS A 100 15.80 -14.74 -1.78
C LYS A 100 16.86 -15.59 -1.10
N GLU A 101 17.96 -14.98 -0.65
CA GLU A 101 19.01 -15.67 0.11
C GLU A 101 18.46 -16.32 1.39
N VAL A 102 17.55 -15.62 2.08
CA VAL A 102 16.87 -16.17 3.27
C VAL A 102 15.91 -17.30 2.88
N VAL A 103 15.21 -17.22 1.75
CA VAL A 103 14.37 -18.33 1.22
C VAL A 103 15.22 -19.54 0.85
N GLU A 104 16.36 -19.34 0.20
CA GLU A 104 17.31 -20.43 -0.14
C GLU A 104 17.85 -21.11 1.12
N LYS A 105 18.14 -20.35 2.18
CA LYS A 105 18.67 -20.88 3.45
C LYS A 105 17.62 -21.56 4.33
N TYR A 106 16.45 -20.98 4.49
CA TYR A 106 15.45 -21.42 5.48
C TYR A 106 14.20 -22.08 4.86
N GLY A 107 14.07 -22.04 3.54
CA GLY A 107 12.91 -22.58 2.81
C GLY A 107 11.77 -21.58 2.67
N GLY A 108 11.05 -21.67 1.54
CA GLY A 108 9.96 -20.75 1.18
C GLY A 108 8.83 -20.69 2.21
N GLU A 109 8.39 -21.84 2.72
CA GLU A 109 7.30 -21.92 3.70
C GLU A 109 7.66 -21.24 5.03
N LYS A 110 8.89 -21.43 5.54
CA LYS A 110 9.32 -20.79 6.79
C LYS A 110 9.43 -19.27 6.63
N VAL A 111 10.00 -18.80 5.51
CA VAL A 111 10.07 -17.36 5.23
C VAL A 111 8.69 -16.76 5.00
N LYS A 112 7.79 -17.48 4.34
CA LYS A 112 6.40 -17.06 4.16
C LYS A 112 5.68 -16.97 5.51
N SER A 113 5.88 -17.94 6.42
CA SER A 113 5.39 -17.88 7.80
C SER A 113 5.88 -16.61 8.52
N TRP A 114 7.18 -16.34 8.53
CA TRP A 114 7.73 -15.12 9.14
C TRP A 114 7.27 -13.82 8.49
N ARG A 115 6.97 -13.79 7.19
CA ARG A 115 6.56 -12.57 6.48
C ARG A 115 5.07 -12.32 6.56
N ARG A 116 4.29 -13.39 6.52
CA ARG A 116 2.87 -13.39 6.18
C ARG A 116 2.01 -14.04 7.26
N GLY A 117 2.56 -15.00 7.99
CA GLY A 117 1.89 -15.70 9.07
C GLY A 117 1.52 -14.79 10.25
N TRP A 118 0.63 -15.32 11.08
CA TRP A 118 0.03 -14.59 12.20
C TRP A 118 0.96 -14.47 13.40
N ASP A 119 1.45 -15.59 13.93
CA ASP A 119 2.04 -15.67 15.27
C ASP A 119 3.53 -16.02 15.29
N ASP A 120 4.08 -16.63 14.23
CA ASP A 120 5.49 -17.00 14.10
C ASP A 120 6.40 -15.77 13.87
N PRO A 121 7.20 -15.34 14.88
CA PRO A 121 8.14 -14.24 14.73
C PRO A 121 9.42 -14.70 13.99
N PRO A 122 10.11 -13.82 13.25
CA PRO A 122 11.46 -14.09 12.77
C PRO A 122 12.46 -14.16 13.96
N PRO A 123 13.70 -14.62 13.73
CA PRO A 123 14.72 -14.64 14.78
C PRO A 123 14.96 -13.26 15.40
N ASP A 124 15.17 -13.23 16.71
CA ASP A 124 15.41 -12.00 17.48
C ASP A 124 16.68 -11.28 17.03
N MET A 125 16.65 -9.95 17.10
CA MET A 125 17.81 -9.09 16.87
C MET A 125 18.48 -8.72 18.19
N ASP A 126 19.80 -8.88 18.25
CA ASP A 126 20.64 -8.39 19.35
C ASP A 126 20.85 -6.86 19.28
N GLU A 127 21.09 -6.22 20.41
CA GLU A 127 21.28 -4.76 20.50
C GLU A 127 22.56 -4.26 19.79
N ASP A 128 23.56 -5.14 19.63
CA ASP A 128 24.79 -4.85 18.91
C ASP A 128 24.62 -4.89 17.38
N HIS A 129 23.52 -5.48 16.87
CA HIS A 129 23.22 -5.57 15.44
C HIS A 129 23.31 -4.19 14.76
N PRO A 130 23.92 -4.06 13.57
CA PRO A 130 24.18 -2.77 12.93
C PRO A 130 22.91 -1.93 12.69
N TYR A 131 21.76 -2.59 12.56
CA TYR A 131 20.46 -1.95 12.32
C TYR A 131 19.52 -1.97 13.53
N TRP A 132 20.03 -2.20 14.74
CA TRP A 132 19.22 -2.15 15.96
C TRP A 132 18.56 -0.77 16.11
N PRO A 133 17.21 -0.68 16.23
CA PRO A 133 16.52 0.61 16.28
C PRO A 133 16.94 1.48 17.47
N GLY A 134 17.42 0.90 18.57
CA GLY A 134 17.86 1.65 19.75
C GLY A 134 19.05 2.58 19.49
N LYS A 135 19.79 2.39 18.39
CA LYS A 135 20.86 3.30 17.94
C LYS A 135 20.33 4.58 17.30
N ASP A 136 19.04 4.65 16.99
CA ASP A 136 18.42 5.83 16.36
C ASP A 136 17.82 6.76 17.42
N PRO A 137 18.16 8.07 17.40
CA PRO A 137 17.65 9.04 18.38
C PRO A 137 16.12 9.12 18.49
N ARG A 138 15.38 8.72 17.46
CA ARG A 138 13.91 8.70 17.46
C ARG A 138 13.32 7.76 18.51
N TYR A 139 14.07 6.76 18.98
CA TYR A 139 13.59 5.74 19.92
C TYR A 139 14.24 5.84 21.30
N LYS A 140 15.03 6.89 21.58
CA LYS A 140 15.79 7.05 22.83
C LYS A 140 14.95 6.95 24.11
N ASP A 141 13.69 7.40 24.06
CA ASP A 141 12.78 7.42 25.22
C ASP A 141 11.88 6.18 25.29
N MET A 142 12.16 5.16 24.47
CA MET A 142 11.35 3.94 24.37
C MET A 142 12.19 2.69 24.09
N LEU A 143 13.45 2.68 24.51
CA LEU A 143 14.38 1.55 24.30
C LEU A 143 13.79 0.22 24.78
N GLU A 144 13.20 0.19 25.98
CA GLU A 144 12.56 -1.00 26.56
C GLU A 144 11.30 -1.48 25.79
N ARG A 145 10.77 -0.63 24.90
CA ARG A 145 9.59 -0.94 24.07
C ARG A 145 9.96 -1.34 22.65
N ILE A 146 11.24 -1.37 22.30
CA ILE A 146 11.71 -1.84 21.00
C ILE A 146 11.67 -3.37 21.02
N PRO A 147 10.82 -4.01 20.20
CA PRO A 147 10.78 -5.46 20.14
C PRO A 147 12.04 -6.00 19.44
N ALA A 148 12.61 -7.09 19.92
CA ALA A 148 13.74 -7.77 19.27
C ALA A 148 13.34 -8.33 17.89
N ALA A 149 12.15 -8.93 17.81
CA ALA A 149 11.44 -9.28 16.59
C ALA A 149 9.93 -9.17 16.84
N GLU A 150 9.13 -9.14 15.77
CA GLU A 150 7.68 -9.15 15.89
C GLU A 150 7.04 -10.22 15.02
N SER A 151 6.02 -10.89 15.56
CA SER A 151 4.99 -11.54 14.75
C SER A 151 3.97 -10.53 14.21
N LEU A 152 3.05 -10.95 13.33
CA LEU A 152 1.94 -10.07 12.94
C LEU A 152 1.01 -9.84 14.14
N LYS A 153 0.83 -10.83 15.00
CA LYS A 153 0.12 -10.74 16.29
C LYS A 153 0.73 -9.68 17.20
N MET A 154 2.05 -9.71 17.43
CA MET A 154 2.74 -8.68 18.23
C MET A 154 2.60 -7.29 17.61
N THR A 155 2.72 -7.20 16.29
CA THR A 155 2.48 -5.94 15.56
C THR A 155 1.05 -5.43 15.80
N MET A 156 0.05 -6.33 15.77
CA MET A 156 -1.36 -6.03 16.04
C MET A 156 -1.60 -5.60 17.49
N GLU A 157 -0.92 -6.21 18.47
CA GLU A 157 -1.07 -5.85 19.89
C GLU A 157 -0.63 -4.42 20.17
N ARG A 158 0.40 -3.91 19.46
CA ARG A 158 0.82 -2.52 19.61
C ARG A 158 0.03 -1.55 18.74
N SER A 159 -0.30 -1.91 17.50
CA SER A 159 -1.05 -1.06 16.56
C SER A 159 -2.52 -0.96 16.97
N GLY A 160 -3.07 -2.03 17.54
CA GLY A 160 -4.42 -2.11 18.09
C GLY A 160 -4.63 -1.16 19.26
N LYS A 161 -3.64 -1.00 20.15
CA LYS A 161 -3.71 0.04 21.20
C LYS A 161 -3.77 1.45 20.61
N TYR A 162 -2.98 1.74 19.57
CA TYR A 162 -3.09 3.05 18.88
C TYR A 162 -4.44 3.22 18.18
N TRP A 163 -4.99 2.13 17.64
CA TRP A 163 -6.33 2.15 17.08
C TRP A 163 -7.38 2.52 18.13
N ASP A 164 -7.37 1.87 19.29
CA ASP A 164 -8.34 2.08 20.35
C ASP A 164 -8.21 3.45 21.02
N ASP A 165 -6.98 3.88 21.29
CA ASP A 165 -6.71 5.11 22.02
C ASP A 165 -6.82 6.36 21.14
N VAL A 166 -6.60 6.24 19.83
CA VAL A 166 -6.46 7.39 18.92
C VAL A 166 -7.38 7.30 17.70
N ILE A 167 -7.27 6.26 16.87
CA ILE A 167 -7.99 6.21 15.58
C ILE A 167 -9.50 6.09 15.76
N ALA A 168 -9.95 5.12 16.55
CA ALA A 168 -11.37 4.81 16.73
C ALA A 168 -12.17 5.97 17.36
N PRO A 169 -11.69 6.67 18.40
CA PRO A 169 -12.35 7.86 18.92
C PRO A 169 -12.53 8.94 17.84
N ARG A 170 -11.49 9.21 17.04
CA ARG A 170 -11.54 10.23 15.97
C ARG A 170 -12.53 9.87 14.87
N LEU A 171 -12.58 8.61 14.45
CA LEU A 171 -13.59 8.13 13.51
C LEU A 171 -15.01 8.28 14.08
N ARG A 172 -15.22 8.00 15.38
CA ARG A 172 -16.54 8.16 16.04
C ARG A 172 -16.96 9.61 16.23
N GLU A 173 -16.02 10.53 16.37
CA GLU A 173 -16.25 11.99 16.29
C GLU A 173 -16.67 12.43 14.87
N GLY A 174 -16.58 11.51 13.90
CA GLY A 174 -16.95 11.73 12.51
C GLY A 174 -15.85 12.39 11.67
N LYS A 175 -14.59 12.27 12.11
CA LYS A 175 -13.44 12.67 11.29
C LYS A 175 -13.18 11.64 10.19
N THR A 176 -12.81 12.13 9.02
CA THR A 176 -12.30 11.33 7.90
C THR A 176 -10.79 11.21 8.01
N LEU A 177 -10.28 9.98 8.11
CA LEU A 177 -8.87 9.74 8.38
C LEU A 177 -8.14 9.11 7.20
N LEU A 178 -6.91 9.58 6.97
CA LEU A 178 -5.92 8.90 6.14
C LEU A 178 -4.87 8.23 7.04
N ILE A 179 -4.66 6.93 6.88
CA ILE A 179 -3.68 6.15 7.65
C ILE A 179 -2.59 5.69 6.69
N VAL A 180 -1.43 6.33 6.75
CA VAL A 180 -0.28 6.03 5.89
C VAL A 180 0.73 5.19 6.65
N GLY A 181 0.93 3.95 6.24
CA GLY A 181 1.74 3.00 6.99
C GLY A 181 2.50 2.02 6.11
N HIS A 182 2.73 0.84 6.67
CA HIS A 182 3.53 -0.22 6.09
C HIS A 182 2.70 -1.49 5.93
N GLU A 183 3.19 -2.47 5.17
CA GLU A 183 2.38 -3.61 4.78
C GLU A 183 1.83 -4.36 6.01
N ASN A 184 2.69 -4.81 6.93
CA ASN A 184 2.23 -5.64 8.05
C ASN A 184 1.54 -4.81 9.13
N ASN A 185 1.92 -3.55 9.31
CA ASN A 185 1.18 -2.65 10.18
C ASN A 185 -0.27 -2.47 9.68
N LEU A 186 -0.46 -2.14 8.40
CA LEU A 186 -1.80 -1.93 7.85
C LEU A 186 -2.60 -3.24 7.79
N ARG A 187 -1.96 -4.37 7.45
CA ARG A 187 -2.59 -5.70 7.55
C ARG A 187 -3.13 -5.98 8.95
N SER A 188 -2.36 -5.65 9.99
CA SER A 188 -2.80 -5.88 11.37
C SER A 188 -4.05 -5.06 11.71
N MET A 189 -4.15 -3.83 11.24
CA MET A 189 -5.32 -2.97 11.43
C MET A 189 -6.51 -3.46 10.60
N ILE A 190 -6.28 -3.81 9.34
CA ILE A 190 -7.32 -4.32 8.44
C ILE A 190 -7.86 -5.66 8.92
N LYS A 191 -7.01 -6.57 9.42
CA LYS A 191 -7.43 -7.84 10.04
C LYS A 191 -8.49 -7.60 11.11
N ARG A 192 -8.23 -6.64 12.00
CA ARG A 192 -9.16 -6.24 13.07
C ARG A 192 -10.44 -5.63 12.52
N LEU A 193 -10.31 -4.80 11.49
CA LEU A 193 -11.42 -4.06 10.90
C LEU A 193 -12.41 -5.01 10.21
N GLU A 194 -11.87 -5.95 9.44
CA GLU A 194 -12.62 -6.90 8.59
C GLU A 194 -13.00 -8.21 9.29
N ASP A 195 -12.50 -8.43 10.51
CA ASP A 195 -12.57 -9.70 11.24
C ASP A 195 -11.99 -10.88 10.44
N ILE A 196 -10.83 -10.67 9.81
CA ILE A 196 -10.14 -11.73 9.05
C ILE A 196 -9.55 -12.75 10.02
N ASP A 197 -9.75 -14.03 9.77
CA ASP A 197 -9.24 -15.12 10.61
C ASP A 197 -7.70 -15.23 10.58
N ASP A 198 -7.14 -15.87 11.62
CA ASP A 198 -5.70 -16.00 11.82
C ASP A 198 -5.01 -16.85 10.73
N ASP A 199 -5.72 -17.80 10.12
CA ASP A 199 -5.24 -18.63 9.02
C ASP A 199 -5.37 -17.92 7.66
N GLN A 200 -6.42 -17.10 7.49
CA GLN A 200 -6.69 -16.36 6.26
C GLN A 200 -5.76 -15.15 6.06
N ILE A 201 -5.32 -14.51 7.15
CA ILE A 201 -4.52 -13.27 7.08
C ILE A 201 -3.25 -13.43 6.24
N ILE A 202 -2.70 -14.65 6.14
CA ILE A 202 -1.52 -14.96 5.32
C ILE A 202 -1.70 -14.56 3.85
N GLY A 203 -2.94 -14.60 3.34
CA GLY A 203 -3.31 -14.22 1.97
C GLY A 203 -3.38 -12.71 1.72
N LEU A 204 -3.65 -11.90 2.74
CA LEU A 204 -3.90 -10.45 2.57
C LEU A 204 -2.63 -9.64 2.29
N SER A 205 -2.33 -9.32 1.04
CA SER A 205 -1.18 -8.48 0.68
C SER A 205 -1.64 -7.08 0.26
N LEU A 206 -0.88 -6.04 0.60
CA LEU A 206 -1.22 -4.66 0.22
C LEU A 206 -0.23 -4.15 -0.83
N PRO A 207 -0.71 -3.63 -1.97
CA PRO A 207 0.15 -2.96 -2.95
C PRO A 207 0.75 -1.69 -2.34
N ARG A 208 1.89 -1.25 -2.88
CA ARG A 208 2.46 0.06 -2.53
C ARG A 208 1.67 1.16 -3.20
N ALA A 209 1.45 2.25 -2.47
CA ALA A 209 0.90 3.50 -2.98
C ALA A 209 -0.43 3.41 -3.75
N VAL A 210 -1.25 2.38 -3.50
CA VAL A 210 -2.65 2.34 -3.97
C VAL A 210 -3.54 2.52 -2.73
N PRO A 211 -4.33 3.61 -2.65
CA PRO A 211 -5.22 3.82 -1.51
C PRO A 211 -6.33 2.78 -1.44
N LEU A 212 -6.59 2.28 -0.24
CA LEU A 212 -7.71 1.40 0.10
C LEU A 212 -8.73 2.18 0.93
N ALA A 213 -9.87 2.48 0.34
CA ALA A 213 -10.92 3.26 0.98
C ALA A 213 -11.96 2.36 1.65
N TYR A 214 -12.33 2.70 2.88
CA TYR A 214 -13.39 2.05 3.63
C TYR A 214 -14.54 3.00 3.92
N LYS A 215 -15.74 2.46 3.78
CA LYS A 215 -16.97 2.99 4.36
C LYS A 215 -17.31 2.16 5.59
N LEU A 216 -17.45 2.81 6.75
CA LEU A 216 -17.67 2.15 8.03
C LEU A 216 -19.03 2.54 8.62
N ASP A 217 -19.64 1.63 9.36
CA ASP A 217 -20.83 1.86 10.18
C ASP A 217 -20.48 2.55 11.52
N SER A 218 -21.49 2.79 12.37
CA SER A 218 -21.28 3.41 13.69
C SER A 218 -20.45 2.57 14.67
N ASN A 219 -20.31 1.27 14.41
CA ASN A 219 -19.47 0.36 15.18
C ASN A 219 -18.05 0.25 14.61
N LEU A 220 -17.72 1.07 13.59
CA LEU A 220 -16.49 1.04 12.83
C LEU A 220 -16.27 -0.28 12.07
N LYS A 221 -17.36 -0.95 11.67
CA LYS A 221 -17.29 -2.15 10.82
C LYS A 221 -17.45 -1.77 9.35
N PRO A 222 -16.67 -2.39 8.44
CA PRO A 222 -16.81 -2.15 7.01
C PRO A 222 -18.21 -2.48 6.49
N ILE A 223 -18.77 -1.52 5.78
CA ILE A 223 -20.04 -1.68 5.07
C ILE A 223 -19.75 -2.37 3.75
N MET A 224 -20.57 -3.35 3.37
CA MET A 224 -20.48 -4.01 2.08
C MET A 224 -20.55 -2.99 0.92
N PRO A 225 -19.68 -3.11 -0.10
CA PRO A 225 -19.82 -2.36 -1.34
C PRO A 225 -21.21 -2.53 -1.96
N SER A 226 -21.67 -1.52 -2.68
CA SER A 226 -22.97 -1.57 -3.37
C SER A 226 -23.05 -2.66 -4.44
N SER A 227 -21.90 -3.12 -4.95
CA SER A 227 -21.81 -4.29 -5.84
C SER A 227 -22.15 -5.62 -5.15
N GLY A 228 -22.15 -5.65 -3.81
CA GLY A 228 -22.33 -6.87 -3.02
C GLY A 228 -21.14 -7.84 -3.07
N GLN A 229 -20.03 -7.44 -3.68
CA GLN A 229 -18.85 -8.28 -3.87
C GLN A 229 -17.66 -7.73 -3.07
N LEU A 230 -16.81 -8.63 -2.57
CA LEU A 230 -15.49 -8.29 -2.02
C LEU A 230 -14.53 -7.88 -3.15
N ASP A 231 -13.40 -7.27 -2.78
CA ASP A 231 -12.34 -6.91 -3.72
C ASP A 231 -11.83 -8.14 -4.48
N ARG A 232 -11.70 -8.05 -5.82
CA ARG A 232 -11.19 -9.18 -6.62
C ARG A 232 -9.68 -9.36 -6.51
N ALA A 233 -8.97 -8.33 -6.05
CA ALA A 233 -7.52 -8.35 -6.03
C ALA A 233 -6.95 -9.27 -4.94
N THR A 234 -7.55 -9.21 -3.75
CA THR A 234 -7.19 -10.02 -2.60
C THR A 234 -8.27 -11.03 -2.22
N GLY A 235 -9.54 -10.74 -2.48
CA GLY A 235 -10.66 -11.62 -2.15
C GLY A 235 -11.13 -11.54 -0.70
N PHE A 236 -10.63 -10.57 0.07
CA PHE A 236 -10.86 -10.49 1.52
C PHE A 236 -11.63 -9.25 1.95
N LEU A 237 -11.64 -8.20 1.12
CA LEU A 237 -11.90 -6.85 1.61
C LEU A 237 -13.24 -6.31 1.10
N ARG A 238 -13.97 -5.68 2.01
CA ARG A 238 -15.12 -4.81 1.75
C ARG A 238 -14.68 -3.39 1.38
N GLY A 239 -13.39 -3.06 1.55
CA GLY A 239 -12.80 -1.82 1.09
C GLY A 239 -12.59 -1.79 -0.42
N GLU A 240 -12.52 -0.58 -0.98
CA GLU A 240 -12.37 -0.34 -2.42
C GLU A 240 -10.97 0.23 -2.72
N TRP A 241 -10.24 -0.38 -3.66
CA TRP A 241 -8.96 0.13 -4.15
C TRP A 241 -9.19 1.28 -5.14
N LEU A 242 -8.67 2.47 -4.87
CA LEU A 242 -8.86 3.63 -5.76
C LEU A 242 -8.15 3.48 -7.12
N GLY A 243 -7.26 2.49 -7.29
CA GLY A 243 -6.65 2.12 -8.58
C GLY A 243 -7.35 0.96 -9.30
N GLY A 244 -8.39 0.37 -8.70
CA GLY A 244 -9.09 -0.80 -9.22
C GLY A 244 -8.34 -2.13 -9.01
N ASP A 245 -9.12 -3.22 -8.95
CA ASP A 245 -8.63 -4.54 -8.54
C ASP A 245 -7.58 -5.14 -9.48
N ASP A 246 -7.76 -5.01 -10.79
CA ASP A 246 -6.89 -5.63 -11.79
C ASP A 246 -5.43 -5.15 -11.67
N ALA A 247 -5.27 -3.88 -11.31
CA ALA A 247 -3.96 -3.28 -11.11
C ALA A 247 -3.29 -3.77 -9.83
N VAL A 248 -4.07 -3.81 -8.75
CA VAL A 248 -3.61 -4.32 -7.46
C VAL A 248 -3.18 -5.77 -7.63
N HIS A 249 -3.98 -6.60 -8.30
CA HIS A 249 -3.66 -7.99 -8.56
C HIS A 249 -2.32 -8.16 -9.28
N LYS A 250 -2.05 -7.37 -10.34
CA LYS A 250 -0.76 -7.40 -11.06
C LYS A 250 0.43 -6.99 -10.18
N ILE A 251 0.26 -5.98 -9.33
CA ILE A 251 1.31 -5.55 -8.39
C ILE A 251 1.60 -6.65 -7.37
N LEU A 252 0.57 -7.27 -6.82
CA LEU A 252 0.69 -8.34 -5.83
C LEU A 252 1.34 -9.60 -6.42
N ASP A 253 0.98 -9.99 -7.65
CA ASP A 253 1.60 -11.12 -8.36
C ASP A 253 3.10 -10.89 -8.62
N ARG A 254 3.48 -9.69 -9.07
CA ARG A 254 4.89 -9.29 -9.22
C ARG A 254 5.65 -9.41 -7.90
N ASP A 255 5.11 -8.82 -6.84
CA ASP A 255 5.77 -8.80 -5.52
C ASP A 255 5.90 -10.21 -4.93
N HIS A 256 4.93 -11.09 -5.21
CA HIS A 256 5.00 -12.51 -4.84
C HIS A 256 6.14 -13.22 -5.58
N LYS A 257 6.19 -13.13 -6.91
CA LYS A 257 7.23 -13.73 -7.75
C LYS A 257 8.63 -13.23 -7.37
N GLN A 258 8.77 -11.94 -7.12
CA GLN A 258 10.04 -11.32 -6.72
C GLN A 258 10.65 -11.92 -5.44
N VAL A 259 9.85 -12.51 -4.55
CA VAL A 259 10.35 -13.08 -3.31
C VAL A 259 10.43 -14.60 -3.35
N TYR A 260 9.40 -15.28 -3.84
CA TYR A 260 9.25 -16.72 -3.65
C TYR A 260 9.66 -17.55 -4.87
N ASP A 261 9.69 -16.96 -6.07
CA ASP A 261 10.18 -17.65 -7.26
C ASP A 261 11.71 -17.51 -7.35
N CYS A 262 12.41 -18.55 -6.86
CA CYS A 262 13.88 -18.58 -6.86
C CYS A 262 14.47 -18.78 -8.28
N SER A 263 13.65 -19.11 -9.28
CA SER A 263 14.06 -19.19 -10.68
C SER A 263 14.21 -17.80 -11.30
N VAL A 264 13.43 -16.81 -10.83
CA VAL A 264 13.59 -15.41 -11.20
C VAL A 264 14.94 -14.92 -10.67
N LYS A 265 15.91 -14.66 -11.55
CA LYS A 265 17.24 -14.14 -11.15
C LYS A 265 17.33 -12.63 -11.22
N GLU A 266 16.59 -12.03 -12.13
CA GLU A 266 16.49 -10.58 -12.23
C GLU A 266 15.63 -9.98 -11.11
N ASN A 267 15.74 -8.67 -10.96
CA ASN A 267 14.96 -7.93 -10.00
C ASN A 267 13.77 -7.28 -10.72
N LEU A 268 12.57 -7.81 -10.51
CA LEU A 268 11.33 -7.35 -11.15
C LEU A 268 10.93 -5.93 -10.73
N GLU A 269 11.57 -5.38 -9.70
CA GLU A 269 11.39 -4.01 -9.24
C GLU A 269 12.43 -3.04 -9.81
N LYS A 270 13.44 -3.52 -10.55
CA LYS A 270 14.43 -2.67 -11.25
C LYS A 270 14.10 -2.63 -12.73
N GLY A 271 14.05 -1.42 -13.30
CA GLY A 271 13.80 -1.26 -14.74
C GLY A 271 12.39 -1.68 -15.18
N ALA A 272 11.43 -1.77 -14.24
CA ALA A 272 10.02 -1.81 -14.60
C ALA A 272 9.78 -0.63 -15.56
N LYS A 273 9.28 -0.92 -16.77
CA LYS A 273 9.05 0.12 -17.77
C LYS A 273 8.08 1.14 -17.17
N TRP A 274 8.64 2.24 -16.68
CA TRP A 274 7.89 3.34 -16.05
C TRP A 274 6.75 3.77 -16.96
N GLU A 275 6.92 3.71 -18.29
CA GLU A 275 5.84 3.93 -19.25
C GLU A 275 4.64 3.02 -19.08
N SER A 276 4.80 1.72 -18.81
CA SER A 276 3.64 0.83 -18.59
C SER A 276 2.91 1.17 -17.28
N TRP A 277 3.65 1.53 -16.24
CA TRP A 277 3.07 1.91 -14.96
C TRP A 277 2.46 3.32 -15.02
N ARG A 278 3.12 4.28 -15.68
CA ARG A 278 2.64 5.62 -16.00
C ARG A 278 1.40 5.58 -16.87
N ASN A 279 1.37 4.77 -17.93
CA ASN A 279 0.19 4.59 -18.78
C ASN A 279 -0.98 4.03 -17.98
N TRP A 280 -0.71 3.07 -17.09
CA TRP A 280 -1.71 2.59 -16.14
C TRP A 280 -2.15 3.68 -15.15
N MET A 281 -1.24 4.50 -14.65
CA MET A 281 -1.56 5.58 -13.73
C MET A 281 -2.33 6.71 -14.39
N GLU A 282 -2.00 7.04 -15.64
CA GLU A 282 -2.77 7.93 -16.51
C GLU A 282 -4.18 7.37 -16.67
N PHE A 283 -4.34 6.08 -16.96
CA PHE A 283 -5.64 5.40 -16.99
C PHE A 283 -6.38 5.42 -15.64
N ALA A 284 -5.72 5.10 -14.53
CA ALA A 284 -6.32 5.02 -13.19
C ALA A 284 -6.79 6.39 -12.68
N ILE A 285 -6.16 7.47 -13.16
CA ILE A 285 -6.62 8.84 -12.92
C ILE A 285 -7.55 9.34 -14.04
N GLY A 286 -8.02 8.51 -14.97
CA GLY A 286 -9.00 8.89 -16.00
C GLY A 286 -8.46 9.74 -17.15
N LYS A 287 -7.16 9.67 -17.45
CA LYS A 287 -6.61 10.05 -18.76
C LYS A 287 -6.76 8.87 -19.71
N ASP A 288 -6.92 9.12 -21.01
CA ASP A 288 -7.08 8.07 -22.01
C ASP A 288 -5.96 7.02 -21.89
N SER A 289 -6.34 5.75 -21.88
CA SER A 289 -5.38 4.65 -22.00
C SER A 289 -4.68 4.75 -23.35
N PRO A 290 -3.39 4.43 -23.48
CA PRO A 290 -2.74 4.32 -24.78
C PRO A 290 -3.49 3.39 -25.74
N ASP A 291 -4.13 2.34 -25.22
CA ASP A 291 -4.95 1.41 -25.99
C ASP A 291 -6.31 2.01 -26.43
N SER A 292 -6.86 2.98 -25.68
CA SER A 292 -8.08 3.68 -26.10
C SER A 292 -7.77 4.75 -27.15
N ALA A 293 -6.62 5.41 -27.07
CA ALA A 293 -6.13 6.33 -28.09
C ALA A 293 -5.77 5.59 -29.41
N ALA A 294 -5.21 4.38 -29.33
CA ALA A 294 -4.94 3.56 -30.51
C ALA A 294 -6.23 3.06 -31.19
N LYS A 295 -7.27 2.73 -30.41
CA LYS A 295 -8.59 2.32 -30.93
C LYS A 295 -9.40 3.49 -31.50
N SER A 296 -9.32 4.68 -30.92
CA SER A 296 -10.00 5.88 -31.46
C SER A 296 -9.32 6.41 -32.72
N ALA A 297 -8.00 6.26 -32.84
CA ALA A 297 -7.27 6.57 -34.08
C ALA A 297 -7.62 5.62 -35.23
N HIS A 298 -7.96 4.36 -34.94
CA HIS A 298 -8.39 3.39 -35.95
C HIS A 298 -9.88 3.47 -36.30
N SER A 299 -10.75 4.03 -35.44
CA SER A 299 -12.16 4.26 -35.80
C SER A 299 -12.37 5.51 -36.66
N ASN A 300 -11.47 6.50 -36.58
CA ASN A 300 -11.60 7.75 -37.34
C ASN A 300 -11.15 7.66 -38.81
N TYR A 301 -10.62 6.51 -39.25
CA TYR A 301 -10.29 6.25 -40.66
C TYR A 301 -11.27 5.28 -41.36
N ALA A 302 -12.29 4.78 -40.65
CA ALA A 302 -13.22 3.78 -41.19
C ALA A 302 -14.59 4.33 -41.65
N ASP A 303 -14.86 5.63 -41.51
CA ASP A 303 -16.17 6.23 -41.85
C ASP A 303 -16.08 7.43 -42.83
N GLY A 304 -15.03 7.44 -43.65
CA GLY A 304 -14.83 8.39 -44.75
C GLY A 304 -15.04 7.74 -46.12
N GLY A 305 -16.17 7.05 -46.34
CA GLY A 305 -16.41 6.32 -47.58
C GLY A 305 -17.88 6.24 -47.98
N MET A 306 -18.21 6.97 -49.04
CA MET A 306 -19.47 6.97 -49.81
C MET A 306 -20.66 7.74 -49.22
N ARG A 307 -20.93 8.91 -49.82
CA ARG A 307 -22.28 9.34 -50.23
C ARG A 307 -22.21 10.39 -51.34
N GLY A 308 -22.45 9.91 -52.57
CA GLY A 308 -23.30 10.52 -53.60
C GLY A 308 -22.96 11.90 -54.16
N SER A 309 -22.39 11.93 -55.37
CA SER A 309 -22.50 13.08 -56.30
C SER A 309 -23.92 13.17 -56.88
N PRO A 310 -24.57 14.34 -56.91
CA PRO A 310 -25.69 14.61 -57.81
C PRO A 310 -25.20 15.39 -59.05
N ARG A 311 -25.36 14.79 -60.24
CA ARG A 311 -25.30 15.52 -61.53
C ARG A 311 -26.62 16.28 -61.75
N GLY A 312 -26.53 17.43 -62.43
CA GLY A 312 -27.59 18.42 -62.70
C GLY A 312 -28.83 17.91 -63.45
N ALA A 313 -29.87 18.68 -63.73
CA ALA A 313 -30.01 20.09 -64.20
C ALA A 313 -31.42 20.63 -63.73
N PRO A 314 -31.96 21.84 -64.08
CA PRO A 314 -32.08 22.37 -65.46
C PRO A 314 -32.09 23.92 -65.67
N ARG A 315 -32.10 24.28 -66.97
CA ARG A 315 -32.29 25.58 -67.65
C ARG A 315 -31.03 26.38 -67.97
#